data_AF-A0A380EHQ7-F1
#
_entry.id   AF-A0A380EHQ7-F1
#
_cell.length_a   1.000
_cell.length_b   1.000
_cell.length_c   1.000
_cell.angle_alpha   90.00
_cell.angle_beta   90.00
_cell.angle_gamma   90.00
#
_symmetry.space_group_name_H-M   'P 1'
#
loop_
_entity.id
_entity.type
_entity.pdbx_description
1 polymer ?
#
loop_
_entity_poly.entity_id
_entity_poly.type
_entity_poly.pdbx_seq_one_letter_code
_entity_poly.pdbx_strand_id
1 'polypeptide(L)'
;MNQAKNDLNGDNKVAQAKESAKRALASYSNLNNAQSTAATSQIDNATTVAGVTAAQNTANELNTAMGQLQNGINDQNTVKQQVNFTDADQGKKMLTQCCYECSRYFR
;
A
#
# COMPACT_ATOMS: atom_id res chain seq x y z
N MET A 1 39.57 28.98 2.65
CA MET A 1 38.64 29.04 1.49
C MET A 1 38.12 27.66 1.02
N ASN A 2 38.84 26.55 1.22
CA ASN A 2 38.42 25.24 0.68
C ASN A 2 37.27 24.57 1.46
N GLN A 3 37.16 24.80 2.77
CA GLN A 3 36.09 24.21 3.59
C GLN A 3 34.72 24.77 3.20
N ALA A 4 34.55 26.10 3.23
CA ALA A 4 33.29 26.74 2.83
C ALA A 4 32.83 26.39 1.40
N LYS A 5 33.76 26.19 0.46
CA LYS A 5 33.43 25.79 -0.92
C LYS A 5 33.00 24.33 -1.02
N ASN A 6 33.57 23.44 -0.22
CA ASN A 6 33.17 22.04 -0.13
C ASN A 6 31.83 21.90 0.60
N ASP A 7 31.61 22.66 1.66
CA ASP A 7 30.37 22.68 2.43
C ASP A 7 29.21 23.17 1.55
N LEU A 8 29.39 24.30 0.84
CA LEU A 8 28.38 24.80 -0.12
C LEU A 8 28.06 23.83 -1.26
N ASN A 9 29.04 23.03 -1.70
CA ASN A 9 28.82 22.01 -2.74
C ASN A 9 28.10 20.77 -2.17
N GLY A 10 28.43 20.39 -0.92
CA GLY A 10 27.73 19.34 -0.19
C GLY A 10 26.27 19.68 0.06
N ASP A 11 26.00 20.89 0.56
CA ASP A 11 24.66 21.37 0.88
C ASP A 11 23.76 21.46 -0.37
N ASN A 12 24.29 21.95 -1.49
CA ASN A 12 23.56 21.96 -2.76
C ASN A 12 23.21 20.55 -3.24
N LYS A 13 24.15 19.59 -3.12
CA LYS A 13 23.89 18.19 -3.49
C LYS A 13 22.83 17.55 -2.59
N VAL A 14 22.85 17.84 -1.30
CA VAL A 14 21.83 17.35 -0.36
C VAL A 14 20.45 17.93 -0.70
N ALA A 15 20.36 19.22 -0.98
CA ALA A 15 19.11 19.87 -1.38
C ALA A 15 18.52 19.25 -2.67
N GLN A 16 19.35 19.06 -3.70
CA GLN A 16 18.94 18.41 -4.94
C GLN A 16 18.49 16.96 -4.73
N ALA A 17 19.20 16.21 -3.87
CA ALA A 17 18.80 14.86 -3.50
C ALA A 17 17.44 14.86 -2.80
N LYS A 18 17.20 15.79 -1.87
CA LYS A 18 15.91 15.92 -1.15
C LYS A 18 14.76 16.18 -2.12
N GLU A 19 14.93 17.13 -3.04
CA GLU A 19 13.90 17.41 -4.04
C GLU A 19 13.59 16.19 -4.92
N SER A 20 14.63 15.48 -5.36
CA SER A 20 14.48 14.28 -6.17
C SER A 20 13.75 13.17 -5.39
N ALA A 21 14.12 12.95 -4.13
CA ALA A 21 13.46 11.98 -3.25
C ALA A 21 12.00 12.35 -2.98
N LYS A 22 11.68 13.63 -2.77
CA LYS A 22 10.29 14.10 -2.60
C LYS A 22 9.45 13.91 -3.87
N ARG A 23 10.02 14.13 -5.06
CA ARG A 23 9.34 13.86 -6.34
C ARG A 23 9.07 12.37 -6.51
N ALA A 24 10.04 11.52 -6.17
CA ALA A 24 9.84 10.06 -6.17
C ALA A 24 8.73 9.65 -5.19
N LEU A 25 8.74 10.19 -3.97
CA LEU A 25 7.71 9.94 -2.96
C LEU A 25 6.30 10.33 -3.45
N ALA A 26 6.17 11.42 -4.20
CA ALA A 26 4.88 11.84 -4.78
C ALA A 26 4.35 10.85 -5.84
N SER A 27 5.19 9.97 -6.39
CA SER A 27 4.78 8.91 -7.31
C SER A 27 4.34 7.62 -6.60
N TYR A 28 4.56 7.49 -5.29
CA TYR A 28 4.22 6.30 -4.52
C TYR A 28 2.72 6.27 -4.22
N SER A 29 1.98 5.47 -5.00
CA SER A 29 0.51 5.41 -4.95
C SER A 29 -0.06 4.62 -3.78
N ASN A 30 0.75 3.80 -3.11
CA ASN A 30 0.26 2.87 -2.09
C ASN A 30 0.49 3.39 -0.66
N LEU A 31 1.21 4.49 -0.49
CA LEU A 31 1.41 5.11 0.82
C LEU A 31 0.18 5.94 1.22
N ASN A 32 -0.21 5.81 2.49
CA ASN A 32 -1.23 6.68 3.08
C ASN A 32 -0.64 8.02 3.56
N ASN A 33 -1.50 8.97 3.93
CA ASN A 33 -1.08 10.31 4.34
C ASN A 33 -0.06 10.33 5.49
N ALA A 34 -0.22 9.47 6.49
CA ALA A 34 0.68 9.40 7.64
C ALA A 34 2.07 8.86 7.23
N GLN A 35 2.10 7.82 6.39
CA GLN A 35 3.32 7.23 5.87
C GLN A 35 4.07 8.20 4.94
N SER A 36 3.36 8.87 4.03
CA SER A 36 3.94 9.88 3.14
C SER A 36 4.49 11.08 3.92
N THR A 37 3.78 11.52 4.98
CA THR A 37 4.27 12.59 5.87
C THR A 37 5.55 12.17 6.58
N ALA A 38 5.57 10.97 7.17
CA ALA A 38 6.75 10.46 7.87
C ALA A 38 7.96 10.32 6.93
N ALA A 39 7.76 9.77 5.73
CA ALA A 39 8.81 9.66 4.71
C ALA A 39 9.34 11.04 4.27
N THR A 40 8.43 12.02 4.10
CA THR A 40 8.83 13.41 3.79
C THR A 40 9.68 14.00 4.90
N SER A 41 9.28 13.84 6.17
CA SER A 41 10.06 14.32 7.32
C SER A 41 11.44 13.64 7.42
N GLN A 42 11.54 12.34 7.12
CA GLN A 42 12.83 11.64 7.10
C GLN A 42 13.77 12.19 6.01
N ILE A 43 13.23 12.44 4.81
CA ILE A 43 13.99 13.06 3.72
C ILE A 43 14.44 14.48 4.12
N ASP A 44 13.56 15.27 4.75
CA ASP A 44 13.87 16.64 5.17
C ASP A 44 14.92 16.71 6.28
N ASN A 45 14.93 15.75 7.21
CA ASN A 45 15.89 15.70 8.30
C ASN A 45 17.26 15.14 7.89
N ALA A 46 17.39 14.52 6.72
CA ALA A 46 18.67 13.99 6.26
C ALA A 46 19.68 15.13 5.96
N THR A 47 20.90 14.99 6.45
CA THR A 47 21.97 16.00 6.28
C THR A 47 23.01 15.60 5.23
N THR A 48 22.90 14.40 4.66
CA THR A 48 23.82 13.87 3.65
C THR A 48 23.04 13.25 2.49
N VAL A 49 23.65 13.22 1.30
CA VAL A 49 23.04 12.60 0.11
C VAL A 49 22.72 11.13 0.37
N ALA A 50 23.63 10.40 1.02
CA ALA A 50 23.43 9.00 1.39
C ALA A 50 22.23 8.82 2.35
N GLY A 51 22.07 9.73 3.33
CA GLY A 51 20.91 9.71 4.22
C GLY A 51 19.59 9.95 3.49
N VAL A 52 19.57 10.88 2.51
CA VAL A 52 18.40 11.11 1.67
C VAL A 52 18.07 9.86 0.84
N THR A 53 19.07 9.24 0.21
CA THR A 53 18.89 8.00 -0.56
C THR A 53 18.36 6.86 0.31
N ALA A 54 18.88 6.70 1.53
CA ALA A 54 18.39 5.69 2.47
C ALA A 54 16.91 5.92 2.84
N ALA A 55 16.52 7.16 3.15
CA ALA A 55 15.13 7.50 3.45
C ALA A 55 14.20 7.23 2.25
N GLN A 56 14.64 7.54 1.03
CA GLN A 56 13.90 7.24 -0.19
C GLN A 56 13.71 5.74 -0.40
N ASN A 57 14.76 4.93 -0.17
CA ASN A 57 14.68 3.48 -0.30
C ASN A 57 13.70 2.87 0.70
N THR A 58 13.76 3.29 1.97
CA THR A 58 12.78 2.88 3.00
C THR A 58 11.35 3.20 2.58
N ALA A 59 11.12 4.39 2.03
CA ALA A 59 9.79 4.77 1.55
C ALA A 59 9.33 3.93 0.34
N ASN A 60 10.25 3.53 -0.55
CA ASN A 60 9.96 2.66 -1.69
C ASN A 60 9.58 1.24 -1.25
N GLU A 61 10.33 0.68 -0.29
CA GLU A 61 10.05 -0.62 0.31
C GLU A 61 8.67 -0.62 0.98
N LEU A 62 8.36 0.44 1.74
CA LEU A 62 7.05 0.60 2.34
C LEU A 62 5.93 0.70 1.29
N ASN A 63 6.14 1.46 0.21
CA ASN A 63 5.17 1.54 -0.89
C ASN A 63 4.91 0.17 -1.55
N THR A 64 5.96 -0.63 -1.70
CA THR A 64 5.86 -1.99 -2.24
C THR A 64 5.07 -2.89 -1.29
N ALA A 65 5.41 -2.89 0.00
CA ALA A 65 4.72 -3.67 1.02
C ALA A 65 3.23 -3.27 1.16
N MET A 66 2.92 -1.98 1.07
CA MET A 66 1.55 -1.49 1.09
C MET A 66 0.74 -1.93 -0.14
N GLY A 67 1.36 -1.96 -1.32
CA GLY A 67 0.73 -2.51 -2.52
C GLY A 67 0.41 -4.00 -2.39
N GLN A 68 1.35 -4.78 -1.83
CA GLN A 68 1.14 -6.21 -1.56
C GLN A 68 0.02 -6.44 -0.54
N LEU A 69 -0.03 -5.65 0.53
CA LEU A 69 -1.09 -5.70 1.53
C LEU A 69 -2.46 -5.39 0.91
N GLN A 70 -2.54 -4.34 0.09
CA GLN A 70 -3.79 -3.96 -0.59
C GLN A 70 -4.29 -5.08 -1.52
N ASN A 71 -3.39 -5.70 -2.28
CA ASN A 71 -3.72 -6.83 -3.15
C ASN A 71 -4.23 -8.03 -2.33
N GLY A 72 -3.54 -8.41 -1.25
CA GLY A 72 -3.96 -9.51 -0.38
C GLY A 72 -5.34 -9.28 0.26
N ILE A 73 -5.66 -8.05 0.65
CA ILE A 73 -7.00 -7.69 1.16
C ILE A 73 -8.06 -7.79 0.06
N ASN A 74 -7.76 -7.33 -1.16
CA ASN A 74 -8.67 -7.42 -2.29
C ASN A 74 -8.95 -8.87 -2.69
N ASP A 75 -7.92 -9.73 -2.68
CA ASP A 75 -8.06 -11.16 -2.94
C ASP A 75 -8.91 -11.83 -1.86
N GLN A 76 -8.67 -11.52 -0.58
CA GLN A 76 -9.51 -12.02 0.52
C GLN A 76 -10.97 -11.57 0.39
N ASN A 77 -11.23 -10.32 -0.02
CA ASN A 77 -12.58 -9.82 -0.27
C ASN A 77 -13.25 -10.49 -1.47
N THR A 78 -12.50 -10.72 -2.56
CA THR A 78 -12.97 -11.44 -3.76
C THR A 78 -13.31 -12.89 -3.43
N VAL A 79 -12.44 -13.59 -2.71
CA VAL A 79 -12.68 -14.97 -2.26
C VAL A 79 -13.88 -15.03 -1.32
N LYS A 80 -14.01 -14.12 -0.34
CA LYS A 80 -15.18 -14.08 0.54
C LYS A 80 -16.49 -13.83 -0.23
N GLN A 81 -16.47 -12.97 -1.24
CA GLN A 81 -17.63 -12.74 -2.10
C GLN A 81 -17.94 -13.98 -2.94
N GLN A 82 -16.96 -14.60 -3.61
CA GLN A 82 -17.16 -15.82 -4.38
C GLN A 82 -17.66 -17.00 -3.53
N VAL A 83 -17.10 -17.22 -2.33
CA VAL A 83 -17.55 -18.26 -1.41
C VAL A 83 -19.00 -17.99 -0.93
N ASN A 84 -19.36 -16.73 -0.65
CA ASN A 84 -20.74 -16.38 -0.29
C ASN A 84 -21.76 -16.60 -1.42
N PHE A 85 -21.37 -16.46 -2.70
CA PHE A 85 -22.28 -16.74 -3.82
C PHE A 85 -22.37 -18.23 -4.20
N THR A 86 -21.34 -19.02 -3.89
CA THR A 86 -21.30 -20.44 -4.31
C THR A 86 -21.93 -21.38 -3.28
N ASP A 87 -21.74 -21.14 -1.98
CA ASP A 87 -22.31 -21.98 -0.92
C ASP A 87 -23.73 -21.56 -0.49
N ALA A 88 -24.00 -20.25 -0.40
CA ALA A 88 -25.30 -19.77 0.08
C ALA A 88 -26.41 -19.98 -0.96
N ASP A 89 -26.11 -19.95 -2.25
CA ASP A 89 -27.14 -20.06 -3.29
C ASP A 89 -27.48 -21.53 -3.62
N GLN A 90 -26.51 -22.46 -3.51
CA GLN A 90 -26.81 -23.90 -3.63
C GLN A 90 -27.49 -24.46 -2.37
N GLY A 91 -27.00 -24.13 -1.18
CA GLY A 91 -27.61 -24.60 0.07
C GLY A 91 -29.03 -24.06 0.27
N LYS A 92 -29.27 -22.80 -0.09
CA LYS A 92 -30.59 -22.17 0.08
C LYS A 92 -31.59 -22.57 -1.00
N LYS A 93 -31.16 -22.79 -2.26
CA LYS A 93 -32.04 -23.36 -3.31
C LYS A 93 -32.37 -24.83 -3.06
N MET A 94 -31.41 -25.63 -2.59
CA MET A 94 -31.65 -27.06 -2.31
C MET A 94 -32.58 -27.24 -1.11
N LEU A 95 -32.47 -26.39 -0.07
CA LEU A 95 -33.33 -26.45 1.11
C LEU A 95 -34.79 -26.07 0.80
N THR A 96 -35.04 -25.05 -0.03
CA THR A 96 -36.42 -24.71 -0.44
C THR A 96 -37.05 -25.74 -1.36
N GLN A 97 -36.27 -26.36 -2.27
CA GLN A 97 -36.79 -27.39 -3.16
C GLN A 97 -37.15 -28.68 -2.39
N CYS A 98 -36.30 -29.09 -1.43
CA CYS A 98 -36.55 -30.29 -0.62
C CYS A 98 -37.77 -30.15 0.31
N CYS A 99 -38.05 -28.93 0.80
CA CYS A 99 -39.25 -28.66 1.60
C CYS A 99 -40.55 -28.60 0.77
N TYR A 100 -40.49 -28.22 -0.50
CA TYR A 100 -41.68 -28.09 -1.34
C TYR A 100 -42.27 -29.46 -1.77
N GLU A 101 -41.41 -30.46 -2.00
CA GLU A 101 -41.87 -31.81 -2.38
C GLU A 101 -42.47 -32.59 -1.18
N CYS A 102 -41.99 -32.33 0.04
CA CYS A 102 -42.51 -33.00 1.24
C CYS A 102 -43.94 -32.56 1.60
N SER A 103 -44.36 -31.36 1.19
CA SER A 103 -45.71 -30.83 1.44
C SER A 103 -46.76 -31.33 0.43
N ARG A 104 -46.34 -32.04 -0.63
CA ARG A 104 -47.23 -32.52 -1.70
C ARG A 104 -47.71 -33.96 -1.50
N TYR A 105 -47.11 -34.70 -0.57
CA TYR A 105 -47.47 -36.09 -0.23
C TYR A 105 -48.45 -36.23 0.94
N PHE A 106 -48.86 -35.13 1.57
CA PHE A 106 -49.87 -35.09 2.64
C PHE A 106 -51.14 -34.32 2.22
N ARG A 107 -51.65 -34.62 1.03
CA ARG A 107 -53.01 -34.24 0.64
C ARG A 107 -53.70 -35.39 -0.07
#